data_AF-A0A9P4MPB7-F1
#
_entry.id   AF-A0A9P4MPB7-F1
#
_cell.length_a   1.000
_cell.length_b   1.000
_cell.length_c   1.000
_cell.angle_alpha   90.00
_cell.angle_beta   90.00
_cell.angle_gamma   90.00
#
_symmetry.space_group_name_H-M   'P 1'
#
loop_
_entity.id
_entity.type
_entity.pdbx_description
1 polymer ?
#
loop_
_entity_poly.entity_id
_entity_poly.type
_entity_poly.pdbx_seq_one_letter_code
_entity_poly.pdbx_strand_id
1 'polypeptide(L)'
;MSAASVLQQWLDSIIALFYSLFYTQPAHSRRMQTAYRVFDAYNSLSVDNILRPMDSSFTHQVLPASLGMPTRSRDDFAKHAAGITSVFEIFAIEPVHVFEDVGRNAVIAYARMVGKLARGMGEWENEVVFIMRFSEDGERVVGIQEFVDSAKAKMMREKMAPKNFG
;
A
#
# COMPACT_ATOMS: atom_id res chain seq x y z
N MET A 1 21.43 43.87 -22.97
CA MET A 1 21.95 42.55 -22.53
C MET A 1 23.32 42.36 -23.14
N SER A 2 24.28 41.79 -22.41
CA SER A 2 25.66 41.61 -22.90
C SER A 2 25.80 40.27 -23.63
N ALA A 3 26.80 40.13 -24.49
CA ALA A 3 27.09 38.86 -25.16
C ALA A 3 27.32 37.71 -24.15
N ALA A 4 27.92 38.03 -22.99
CA ALA A 4 28.14 37.08 -21.91
C ALA A 4 26.82 36.56 -21.29
N SER A 5 25.79 37.42 -21.15
CA SER A 5 24.50 36.98 -20.59
C SER A 5 23.74 36.06 -21.54
N VAL A 6 23.89 36.26 -22.86
CA VAL A 6 23.27 35.40 -23.89
C VAL A 6 23.92 34.02 -23.90
N LEU A 7 25.26 33.98 -23.78
CA LEU A 7 26.03 32.73 -23.75
C LEU A 7 25.73 31.90 -22.49
N GLN A 8 25.60 32.56 -21.33
CA GLN A 8 25.21 31.90 -20.09
C GLN A 8 23.81 31.30 -20.18
N GLN A 9 22.84 32.05 -20.71
CA GLN A 9 21.47 31.58 -20.86
C GLN A 9 21.36 30.38 -21.82
N TRP A 10 22.20 30.35 -22.86
CA TRP A 10 22.28 29.21 -23.78
C TRP A 10 22.88 27.97 -23.11
N LEU A 11 23.93 28.13 -22.31
CA LEU A 11 24.52 27.03 -21.53
C LEU A 11 23.54 26.47 -20.50
N ASP A 12 22.83 27.34 -19.76
CA ASP A 12 21.82 26.93 -18.79
C ASP A 12 20.69 26.14 -19.45
N SER A 13 20.28 26.55 -20.66
CA SER A 13 19.25 25.85 -21.44
C SER A 13 19.72 24.47 -21.92
N ILE A 14 20.98 24.32 -22.32
CA ILE A 14 21.56 23.03 -22.68
C ILE A 14 21.67 22.12 -21.46
N ILE A 15 22.14 22.64 -20.34
CA ILE A 15 22.24 21.89 -19.09
C ILE A 15 20.85 21.41 -18.66
N ALA A 16 19.83 22.28 -18.69
CA ALA A 16 18.46 21.91 -18.40
C ALA A 16 17.91 20.85 -19.36
N LEU A 17 18.24 20.94 -20.67
CA LEU A 17 17.85 19.95 -21.66
C LEU A 17 18.53 18.60 -21.39
N PHE A 18 19.82 18.59 -21.07
CA PHE A 18 20.54 17.39 -20.64
C PHE A 18 19.93 16.79 -19.37
N TYR A 19 19.62 17.58 -18.35
CA TYR A 19 18.93 17.08 -17.16
C TYR A 19 17.53 16.55 -17.50
N SER A 20 16.77 17.18 -18.40
CA SER A 20 15.44 16.66 -18.79
C SER A 20 15.50 15.37 -19.62
N LEU A 21 16.56 15.19 -20.43
CA LEU A 21 16.74 14.04 -21.30
C LEU A 21 17.37 12.84 -20.57
N PHE A 22 18.21 13.10 -19.57
CA PHE A 22 19.00 12.06 -18.88
C PHE A 22 18.62 11.89 -17.40
N TYR A 23 17.93 12.86 -16.80
CA TYR A 23 17.42 12.83 -15.43
C TYR A 23 15.90 13.03 -15.41
N THR A 24 15.19 12.19 -16.18
CA THR A 24 13.79 11.89 -15.86
C THR A 24 13.80 10.96 -14.65
N GLN A 25 13.17 11.34 -13.54
CA GLN A 25 12.85 10.37 -12.48
C GLN A 25 12.17 9.18 -13.18
N PRO A 26 12.72 7.95 -13.11
CA PRO A 26 12.10 6.83 -13.80
C PRO A 26 10.69 6.68 -13.25
N ALA A 27 9.71 6.69 -14.15
CA ALA A 27 8.35 6.32 -13.79
C ALA A 27 8.42 5.00 -13.01
N HIS A 28 7.70 4.93 -11.89
CA HIS A 28 7.65 3.73 -11.05
C HIS A 28 7.49 2.47 -11.91
N SER A 29 8.16 1.38 -11.53
CA SER A 29 7.95 0.09 -12.17
C SER A 29 6.47 -0.33 -12.12
N ARG A 30 6.04 -1.28 -12.94
CA ARG A 30 4.64 -1.75 -12.92
C ARG A 30 4.22 -2.25 -11.54
N ARG A 31 5.06 -3.02 -10.85
CA ARG A 31 4.78 -3.50 -9.49
C ARG A 31 4.72 -2.38 -8.45
N MET A 32 5.58 -1.36 -8.57
CA MET A 32 5.50 -0.20 -7.70
C MET A 32 4.20 0.59 -7.94
N GLN A 33 3.80 0.76 -9.20
CA GLN A 33 2.48 1.33 -9.52
C GLN A 33 1.34 0.48 -8.95
N THR A 34 1.42 -0.86 -9.08
CA THR A 34 0.43 -1.78 -8.50
C THR A 34 0.38 -1.69 -6.98
N ALA A 35 1.52 -1.59 -6.30
CA ALA A 35 1.61 -1.39 -4.86
C ALA A 35 0.86 -0.12 -4.41
N TYR A 36 1.10 1.02 -5.08
CA TYR A 36 0.36 2.25 -4.78
C TYR A 36 -1.14 2.11 -5.05
N ARG A 37 -1.54 1.40 -6.12
CA ARG A 37 -2.96 1.08 -6.34
C ARG A 37 -3.58 0.26 -5.20
N VAL A 38 -2.80 -0.61 -4.54
CA VAL A 38 -3.28 -1.31 -3.33
C VAL A 38 -3.51 -0.32 -2.21
N PHE A 39 -2.52 0.52 -1.89
CA PHE A 39 -2.65 1.51 -0.81
C PHE A 39 -3.84 2.45 -1.03
N ASP A 40 -3.98 2.99 -2.24
CA ASP A 40 -5.08 3.87 -2.60
C ASP A 40 -6.44 3.17 -2.55
N ALA A 41 -6.51 1.87 -2.85
CA ALA A 41 -7.75 1.12 -2.83
C ALA A 41 -8.36 1.03 -1.42
N TYR A 42 -7.52 0.95 -0.37
CA TYR A 42 -8.01 0.94 1.02
C TYR A 42 -8.73 2.24 1.39
N ASN A 43 -8.36 3.38 0.79
CA ASN A 43 -9.02 4.67 1.03
C ASN A 43 -10.49 4.67 0.61
N SER A 44 -10.86 3.79 -0.31
CA SER A 44 -12.23 3.71 -0.82
C SER A 44 -13.21 2.97 0.10
N LEU A 45 -12.70 2.23 1.10
CA LEU A 45 -13.48 1.32 1.95
C LEU A 45 -14.35 0.33 1.16
N SER A 46 -14.03 0.09 -0.12
CA SER A 46 -14.76 -0.81 -1.01
C SER A 46 -13.99 -2.11 -1.20
N VAL A 47 -14.61 -3.22 -0.82
CA VAL A 47 -14.05 -4.56 -1.00
C VAL A 47 -13.69 -4.82 -2.46
N ASP A 48 -14.52 -4.41 -3.41
CA ASP A 48 -14.26 -4.60 -4.84
C ASP A 48 -13.03 -3.83 -5.31
N ASN A 49 -12.85 -2.59 -4.82
CA ASN A 49 -11.66 -1.80 -5.15
C ASN A 49 -10.40 -2.42 -4.54
N ILE A 50 -10.46 -2.88 -3.28
CA ILE A 50 -9.36 -3.56 -2.59
C ILE A 50 -8.96 -4.85 -3.30
N LEU A 51 -9.94 -5.61 -3.81
CA LEU A 51 -9.70 -6.86 -4.52
C LEU A 51 -9.28 -6.68 -5.98
N ARG A 52 -9.55 -5.52 -6.60
CA ARG A 52 -9.24 -5.28 -8.01
C ARG A 52 -7.75 -5.52 -8.34
N PRO A 53 -6.75 -5.06 -7.57
CA PRO A 53 -5.35 -5.36 -7.87
C PRO A 53 -4.92 -6.80 -7.53
N MET A 54 -5.75 -7.61 -6.86
CA MET A 54 -5.40 -8.97 -6.45
C MET A 54 -5.54 -9.97 -7.60
N ASP A 55 -4.56 -10.86 -7.73
CA ASP A 55 -4.62 -11.99 -8.65
C ASP A 55 -5.69 -13.02 -8.23
N SER A 56 -6.14 -13.86 -9.16
CA SER A 56 -7.05 -14.97 -8.86
C SER A 56 -6.49 -15.97 -7.83
N SER A 57 -5.16 -16.16 -7.81
CA SER A 57 -4.44 -17.04 -6.90
C SER A 57 -4.03 -16.37 -5.58
N PHE A 58 -4.53 -15.15 -5.32
CA PHE A 58 -4.09 -14.32 -4.21
C PHE A 58 -4.20 -14.99 -2.83
N THR A 59 -3.19 -14.76 -2.01
CA THR A 59 -3.15 -15.16 -0.59
C THR A 59 -2.80 -14.00 0.32
N HIS A 60 -3.43 -13.97 1.49
CA HIS A 60 -3.18 -12.94 2.51
C HIS A 60 -2.79 -13.56 3.84
N GLN A 61 -1.76 -13.03 4.49
CA GLN A 61 -1.31 -13.48 5.80
C GLN A 61 -1.03 -12.31 6.73
N VAL A 62 -1.59 -12.38 7.94
CA VAL A 62 -1.27 -11.41 9.01
C VAL A 62 -0.18 -11.99 9.90
N LEU A 63 0.82 -11.16 10.19
CA LEU A 63 1.95 -11.39 11.07
C LEU A 63 1.92 -10.34 12.22
N PRO A 64 2.56 -10.63 13.37
CA PRO A 64 3.32 -11.84 13.69
C PRO A 64 2.43 -13.08 13.84
N ALA A 65 3.01 -14.27 13.61
CA ALA A 65 2.29 -15.55 13.70
C ALA A 65 1.64 -15.78 15.08
N SER A 66 2.13 -15.12 16.13
CA SER A 66 1.55 -15.12 17.48
C SER A 66 0.14 -14.52 17.56
N LEU A 67 -0.33 -13.82 16.52
CA LEU A 67 -1.73 -13.40 16.40
C LEU A 67 -2.68 -14.56 16.07
N GLY A 68 -2.16 -15.71 15.63
CA GLY A 68 -2.94 -16.92 15.37
C GLY A 68 -3.94 -16.77 14.22
N MET A 69 -3.71 -15.83 13.30
CA MET A 69 -4.61 -15.61 12.17
C MET A 69 -4.27 -16.57 11.03
N PRO A 70 -5.27 -17.23 10.41
CA PRO A 70 -5.03 -18.13 9.29
C PRO A 70 -4.62 -17.35 8.05
N THR A 71 -3.85 -17.99 7.16
CA THR A 71 -3.70 -17.51 5.79
C THR A 71 -5.05 -17.56 5.09
N ARG A 72 -5.43 -16.46 4.44
CA ARG A 72 -6.70 -16.32 3.75
C ARG A 72 -6.50 -16.50 2.25
N SER A 73 -7.44 -17.19 1.63
CA SER A 73 -7.67 -17.14 0.18
C SER A 73 -8.16 -15.73 -0.22
N ARG A 74 -8.23 -15.44 -1.52
CA ARG A 74 -8.87 -14.22 -2.02
C ARG A 74 -10.31 -14.04 -1.52
N ASP A 75 -11.09 -15.11 -1.50
CA ASP A 75 -12.50 -15.05 -1.08
C ASP A 75 -12.63 -14.84 0.44
N ASP A 76 -11.76 -15.46 1.23
CA ASP A 76 -11.76 -15.25 2.68
C ASP A 76 -11.19 -13.88 3.05
N PHE A 77 -10.23 -13.37 2.26
CA PHE A 77 -9.77 -12.00 2.38
C PHE A 77 -10.88 -10.99 2.05
N ALA A 78 -11.72 -11.26 1.04
CA ALA A 78 -12.88 -10.42 0.74
C ALA A 78 -13.82 -10.28 1.95
N LYS A 79 -14.14 -11.39 2.61
CA LYS A 79 -14.97 -11.40 3.84
C LYS A 79 -14.31 -10.63 4.98
N HIS A 80 -13.00 -10.82 5.14
CA HIS A 80 -12.22 -10.10 6.15
C HIS A 80 -12.21 -8.59 5.89
N ALA A 81 -11.92 -8.18 4.65
CA ALA A 81 -11.93 -6.79 4.20
C ALA A 81 -13.32 -6.16 4.39
N ALA A 82 -14.41 -6.89 4.15
CA ALA A 82 -15.76 -6.41 4.41
C ALA A 82 -15.98 -6.05 5.89
N GLY A 83 -15.52 -6.90 6.82
CA GLY A 83 -15.66 -6.59 8.24
C GLY A 83 -14.75 -5.45 8.69
N ILE A 84 -13.50 -5.36 8.21
CA ILE A 84 -12.61 -4.23 8.50
C ILE A 84 -13.18 -2.92 7.94
N THR A 85 -13.56 -2.89 6.67
CA THR A 85 -14.11 -1.66 6.06
C THR A 85 -15.39 -1.19 6.76
N SER A 86 -16.20 -2.11 7.29
CA SER A 86 -17.41 -1.76 8.04
C SER A 86 -17.19 -1.05 9.37
N VAL A 87 -15.98 -1.12 9.96
CA VAL A 87 -15.68 -0.45 11.24
C VAL A 87 -15.17 0.98 11.08
N PHE A 88 -14.86 1.41 9.85
CA PHE A 88 -14.30 2.72 9.57
C PHE A 88 -15.29 3.63 8.83
N GLU A 89 -15.31 4.91 9.20
CA GLU A 89 -15.89 6.00 8.41
C GLU A 89 -14.88 6.51 7.37
N ILE A 90 -13.61 6.57 7.78
CA ILE A 90 -12.48 6.98 6.96
C ILE A 90 -11.34 6.03 7.31
N PHE A 91 -10.59 5.58 6.31
CA PHE A 91 -9.37 4.80 6.50
C PHE A 91 -8.39 5.15 5.41
N ALA A 92 -7.10 5.17 5.73
CA ALA A 92 -6.06 5.33 4.75
C ALA A 92 -4.80 4.56 5.15
N ILE A 93 -4.10 4.08 4.12
CA ILE A 93 -2.73 3.60 4.24
C ILE A 93 -1.83 4.72 3.76
N GLU A 94 -0.91 5.15 4.62
CA GLU A 94 0.07 6.20 4.35
C GLU A 94 1.47 5.55 4.29
N PRO A 95 1.99 5.23 3.09
CA PRO A 95 3.33 4.67 2.96
C PRO A 95 4.39 5.66 3.45
N VAL A 96 5.27 5.21 4.33
CA VAL A 96 6.37 6.02 4.88
C VAL A 96 7.67 5.68 4.16
N HIS A 97 7.94 4.38 3.98
CA HIS A 97 9.07 3.88 3.21
C HIS A 97 8.59 2.76 2.30
N VAL A 98 8.96 2.82 1.02
CA VAL A 98 8.60 1.80 0.03
C VAL A 98 9.86 1.38 -0.72
N PHE A 99 10.13 0.08 -0.71
CA PHE A 99 11.28 -0.55 -1.32
C PHE A 99 10.84 -1.61 -2.32
N GLU A 100 11.64 -1.80 -3.34
CA GLU A 100 11.41 -2.80 -4.38
C GLU A 100 12.49 -3.87 -4.32
N ASP A 101 12.08 -5.13 -4.30
CA ASP A 101 12.96 -6.28 -4.50
C ASP A 101 12.69 -6.84 -5.90
N VAL A 102 13.49 -6.37 -6.86
CA VAL A 102 13.39 -6.77 -8.27
C VAL A 102 13.60 -8.26 -8.44
N GLY A 103 14.53 -8.86 -7.70
CA GLY A 103 14.91 -10.27 -7.83
C GLY A 103 13.82 -11.22 -7.34
N ARG A 104 13.01 -10.79 -6.38
CA ARG A 104 11.88 -11.56 -5.84
C ARG A 104 10.52 -11.13 -6.36
N ASN A 105 10.49 -10.17 -7.30
CA ASN A 105 9.28 -9.56 -7.81
C ASN A 105 8.34 -9.10 -6.68
N ALA A 106 8.89 -8.31 -5.76
CA ALA A 106 8.22 -7.90 -4.54
C ALA A 106 8.38 -6.41 -4.23
N VAL A 107 7.46 -5.88 -3.43
CA VAL A 107 7.49 -4.54 -2.84
C VAL A 107 7.33 -4.70 -1.35
N ILE A 108 8.21 -4.04 -0.59
CA ILE A 108 8.16 -3.99 0.87
C ILE A 108 7.86 -2.55 1.26
N ALA A 109 6.85 -2.33 2.09
CA ALA A 109 6.50 -1.00 2.54
C ALA A 109 6.29 -0.95 4.05
N TYR A 110 6.94 0.00 4.71
CA TYR A 110 6.51 0.46 6.02
C TYR A 110 5.47 1.56 5.84
N ALA A 111 4.31 1.43 6.47
CA ALA A 111 3.21 2.36 6.33
C ALA A 111 2.50 2.58 7.67
N ARG A 112 1.86 3.74 7.78
CA ARG A 112 0.87 4.03 8.82
C ARG A 112 -0.52 3.69 8.29
N MET A 113 -1.37 3.19 9.16
CA MET A 113 -2.79 2.98 8.90
C MET A 113 -3.56 3.93 9.81
N VAL A 114 -4.15 4.95 9.21
CA VAL A 114 -4.88 6.00 9.92
C VAL A 114 -6.35 5.94 9.54
N GLY A 115 -7.24 6.35 10.43
CA GLY A 115 -8.65 6.38 10.10
C GLY A 115 -9.50 6.88 11.23
N LYS A 116 -10.80 7.02 10.95
CA LYS A 116 -11.83 7.37 11.91
C LYS A 116 -12.78 6.19 12.05
N LEU A 117 -12.96 5.72 13.28
CA LEU A 117 -13.88 4.62 13.58
C LEU A 117 -15.32 5.09 13.48
N ALA A 118 -16.18 4.20 12.97
CA ALA A 118 -17.60 4.44 12.87
C ALA A 118 -18.26 4.66 14.24
N ARG A 119 -19.47 5.24 14.23
CA ARG A 119 -20.32 5.42 15.41
C ARG A 119 -19.68 6.31 16.50
N GLY A 120 -18.81 7.23 16.09
CA GLY A 120 -18.17 8.18 17.01
C GLY A 120 -17.16 7.54 17.97
N MET A 121 -16.58 6.38 17.62
CA MET A 121 -15.61 5.68 18.47
C MET A 121 -14.20 6.28 18.44
N GLY A 122 -14.01 7.39 17.72
CA GLY A 122 -12.79 8.19 17.70
C GLY A 122 -11.82 7.82 16.58
N GLU A 123 -10.61 8.35 16.68
CA GLU A 123 -9.54 8.13 15.71
C GLU A 123 -8.86 6.76 15.93
N TRP A 124 -8.34 6.21 14.84
CA TRP A 124 -7.58 4.98 14.80
C TRP A 124 -6.22 5.23 14.16
N GLU A 125 -5.19 4.64 14.77
CA GLU A 125 -3.83 4.66 14.24
C GLU A 125 -3.15 3.33 14.55
N ASN A 126 -2.53 2.77 13.53
CA ASN A 126 -1.71 1.57 13.58
C ASN A 126 -0.53 1.69 12.61
N GLU A 127 0.46 0.81 12.73
CA GLU A 127 1.58 0.69 11.80
C GLU A 127 1.68 -0.73 11.23
N VAL A 128 2.25 -0.83 10.04
CA VAL A 128 2.35 -2.10 9.32
C VAL A 128 3.56 -2.12 8.40
N VAL A 129 4.16 -3.31 8.28
CA VAL A 129 5.06 -3.64 7.17
C VAL A 129 4.31 -4.55 6.20
N PHE A 130 4.10 -4.06 4.99
CA PHE A 130 3.62 -4.85 3.86
C PHE A 130 4.77 -5.55 3.17
N ILE A 131 4.59 -6.82 2.84
CA ILE A 131 5.43 -7.57 1.91
C ILE A 131 4.50 -8.08 0.81
N MET A 132 4.55 -7.44 -0.35
CA MET A 132 3.70 -7.72 -1.50
C MET A 132 4.49 -8.46 -2.57
N ARG A 133 3.94 -9.57 -3.06
CA ARG A 133 4.48 -10.32 -4.21
C ARG A 133 3.55 -10.17 -5.39
N PHE A 134 4.13 -10.10 -6.59
CA PHE A 134 3.38 -9.79 -7.80
C PHE A 134 3.40 -10.93 -8.83
N SER A 135 2.46 -10.89 -9.77
CA SER A 135 2.51 -11.67 -11.01
C SER A 135 3.77 -11.32 -11.82
N GLU A 136 4.20 -12.20 -12.72
CA GLU A 136 5.45 -12.04 -13.49
C GLU A 136 5.55 -10.68 -14.21
N ASP A 137 4.43 -10.16 -14.71
CA ASP A 137 4.32 -8.84 -15.35
C ASP A 137 4.23 -7.64 -14.38
N GLY A 138 4.09 -7.89 -13.08
CA GLY A 138 3.94 -6.88 -12.04
C GLY A 138 2.56 -6.23 -11.96
N GLU A 139 1.56 -6.70 -12.72
CA GLU A 139 0.25 -6.04 -12.82
C GLU A 139 -0.73 -6.43 -11.73
N ARG A 140 -0.57 -7.62 -11.14
CA ARG A 140 -1.43 -8.18 -10.09
C ARG A 140 -0.63 -8.57 -8.87
N VAL A 141 -1.29 -8.55 -7.71
CA VAL A 141 -0.72 -9.01 -6.44
C VAL A 141 -1.09 -10.46 -6.21
N VAL A 142 -0.10 -11.34 -6.11
CA VAL A 142 -0.31 -12.78 -5.84
C VAL A 142 -0.25 -13.11 -4.35
N GLY A 143 0.31 -12.21 -3.54
CA GLY A 143 0.16 -12.34 -2.10
C GLY A 143 0.63 -11.14 -1.30
N ILE A 144 0.02 -10.96 -0.13
CA ILE A 144 0.37 -9.94 0.84
C ILE A 144 0.64 -10.61 2.18
N GLN A 145 1.76 -10.27 2.78
CA GLN A 145 2.00 -10.48 4.21
C GLN A 145 2.01 -9.12 4.90
N GLU A 146 1.23 -8.98 5.97
CA GLU A 146 1.14 -7.74 6.76
C GLU A 146 1.70 -8.02 8.15
N PHE A 147 2.85 -7.43 8.48
CA PHE A 147 3.34 -7.42 9.87
C PHE A 147 2.79 -6.19 10.58
N VAL A 148 1.76 -6.38 11.40
CA VAL A 148 1.04 -5.30 12.09
C VAL A 148 1.48 -5.16 13.54
N ASP A 149 1.24 -4.01 14.16
CA ASP A 149 1.30 -3.91 15.63
C ASP A 149 0.25 -4.85 16.24
N SER A 150 0.75 -5.90 16.89
CA SER A 150 -0.07 -6.92 17.51
C SER A 150 -0.94 -6.40 18.66
N ALA A 151 -0.52 -5.34 19.37
CA ALA A 151 -1.30 -4.73 20.44
C ALA A 151 -2.54 -4.03 19.87
N LYS A 152 -2.36 -3.28 18.78
CA LYS A 152 -3.46 -2.64 18.04
C LYS A 152 -4.39 -3.66 17.40
N ALA A 153 -3.86 -4.71 16.78
CA ALA A 153 -4.67 -5.77 16.20
C ALA A 153 -5.57 -6.46 17.25
N LYS A 154 -5.03 -6.77 18.44
CA LYS A 154 -5.82 -7.32 19.55
C LYS A 154 -6.89 -6.35 20.05
N MET A 155 -6.55 -5.07 20.21
CA MET A 155 -7.49 -4.03 20.60
C MET A 155 -8.68 -3.92 19.62
N MET A 156 -8.41 -3.94 18.31
CA MET A 156 -9.44 -3.92 17.28
C MET A 156 -10.37 -5.14 17.41
N ARG A 157 -9.80 -6.34 17.57
CA ARG A 157 -10.57 -7.58 17.71
C ARG A 157 -11.46 -7.57 18.96
N GLU A 158 -10.96 -7.06 20.08
CA GLU A 158 -11.68 -7.07 21.35
C GLU A 158 -12.78 -6.02 21.41
N LYS A 159 -12.56 -4.84 20.83
CA LYS A 159 -13.44 -3.68 21.03
C LYS A 159 -14.36 -3.38 19.85
N MET A 160 -13.94 -3.74 18.63
CA MET A 160 -14.55 -3.22 17.41
C MET A 160 -15.03 -4.31 16.45
N ALA A 161 -14.52 -5.53 16.58
CA ALA A 161 -14.90 -6.61 15.69
C ALA A 161 -16.41 -6.89 15.72
N PRO A 162 -17.06 -7.05 14.56
CA PRO A 162 -18.41 -7.59 14.50
C PRO A 162 -18.49 -8.92 15.25
N LYS A 163 -19.61 -9.21 15.91
CA LYS A 163 -19.85 -10.54 16.48
C LYS A 163 -19.68 -11.57 15.35
N ASN A 164 -18.76 -12.53 15.50
CA ASN A 164 -18.33 -13.56 14.52
C ASN A 164 -17.18 -13.18 13.56
N PHE A 165 -16.35 -12.19 13.88
CA PHE A 165 -15.15 -11.88 13.09
C PHE A 165 -13.98 -12.83 13.40
N GLY A 166 -13.59 -13.67 12.42
CA GLY A 166 -12.43 -14.58 12.46
C GLY A 166 -11.83 -14.77 11.07
#